data_AF-A0A7S1BA94-F1
#
_entry.id   AF-A0A7S1BA94-F1
#
_cell.length_a   1.000
_cell.length_b   1.000
_cell.length_c   1.000
_cell.angle_alpha   90.00
_cell.angle_beta   90.00
_cell.angle_gamma   90.00
#
_symmetry.space_group_name_H-M   'P 1'
#
loop_
_entity.id
_entity.type
_entity.pdbx_description
1 polymer ?
#
loop_
_entity_poly.entity_id
_entity_poly.type
_entity_poly.pdbx_seq_one_letter_code
_entity_poly.pdbx_strand_id
1 'polypeptide(L)'
;GAGPAAASVDAAVEGELRAVRSEVPNVAAAPPLRLDYRPDRIRDTVDRVRGALSDAADAVARDWYVPASYETLAGLVRKLEEEKRSAREIPVLSRERLRRELPSAGLDRMYRDPQLFRRGIEYLEAVGDVMADHRLDCLLLDPVAWFASFLAHFIRDEDIVTSVQLDARCVRRG
;
A
#
# COMPACT_ATOMS: atom_id res chain seq x y z
N GLY A 1 26.43 30.65 -1.99
CA GLY A 1 25.64 31.89 -2.02
C GLY A 1 24.18 31.50 -2.00
N ALA A 2 23.44 31.86 -0.96
CA ALA A 2 22.00 31.59 -0.88
C ALA A 2 21.28 32.49 -1.92
N GLY A 3 20.51 31.87 -2.81
CA GLY A 3 19.79 32.57 -3.86
C GLY A 3 18.63 33.42 -3.32
N PRO A 4 18.15 34.40 -4.11
CA PRO A 4 17.12 35.38 -3.71
C PRO A 4 15.80 34.77 -3.23
N ALA A 5 15.50 33.52 -3.60
CA ALA A 5 14.30 32.80 -3.15
C ALA A 5 14.37 32.31 -1.69
N ALA A 6 15.57 32.02 -1.15
CA ALA A 6 15.72 31.61 0.24
C ALA A 6 15.45 32.79 1.19
N ALA A 7 15.90 33.99 0.81
CA ALA A 7 15.67 35.22 1.57
C ALA A 7 14.20 35.63 1.64
N SER A 8 13.38 35.32 0.61
CA SER A 8 11.95 35.67 0.61
C SER A 8 11.11 34.72 1.47
N VAL A 9 11.48 33.45 1.55
CA VAL A 9 10.82 32.46 2.41
C VAL A 9 11.14 32.74 3.87
N ASP A 10 12.39 33.08 4.20
CA ASP A 10 12.79 33.43 5.56
C ASP A 10 12.05 34.68 6.07
N ALA A 11 11.83 35.68 5.22
CA ALA A 11 11.07 36.88 5.58
C ALA A 11 9.58 36.59 5.82
N ALA A 12 8.97 35.68 5.06
CA ALA A 12 7.59 35.27 5.24
C ALA A 12 7.38 34.46 6.54
N VAL A 13 8.30 33.53 6.82
CA VAL A 13 8.28 32.71 8.05
C VAL A 13 8.51 33.57 9.30
N GLU A 14 9.39 34.59 9.23
CA GLU A 14 9.54 35.55 10.34
C GLU A 14 8.28 36.39 10.59
N GLY A 15 7.54 36.73 9.53
CA GLY A 15 6.28 37.45 9.63
C GLY A 15 5.21 36.65 10.39
N GLU A 16 5.02 35.38 10.02
CA GLU A 16 4.07 34.48 10.69
C GLU A 16 4.48 34.17 12.13
N LEU A 17 5.77 33.91 12.39
CA LEU A 17 6.27 33.68 13.74
C LEU A 17 6.06 34.89 14.66
N ARG A 18 6.14 36.11 14.14
CA ARG A 18 5.90 37.34 14.91
C ARG A 18 4.42 37.48 15.29
N ALA A 19 3.51 37.12 14.40
CA ALA A 19 2.06 37.10 14.67
C ALA A 19 1.68 36.05 15.73
N VAL A 20 2.22 34.83 15.64
CA VAL A 20 1.95 33.77 16.62
C VAL A 20 2.53 34.11 18.01
N ARG A 21 3.70 34.76 18.06
CA ARG A 21 4.31 35.21 19.32
C ARG A 21 3.53 36.30 20.04
N SER A 22 2.73 37.11 19.32
CA SER A 22 1.86 38.11 19.94
C SER A 22 0.60 37.52 20.59
N GLU A 23 0.23 36.28 20.24
CA GLU A 23 -1.01 35.64 20.72
C GLU A 23 -0.78 34.68 21.91
N VAL A 24 0.47 34.25 22.17
CA VAL A 24 0.80 33.27 23.23
C VAL A 24 1.70 33.90 24.31
N PRO A 25 1.16 34.23 25.51
CA PRO A 25 1.93 34.84 26.57
C PRO A 25 2.82 33.78 27.25
N ASN A 26 4.04 33.59 26.72
CA ASN A 26 5.25 33.04 27.38
C ASN A 26 6.34 32.54 26.40
N VAL A 27 6.19 32.72 25.08
CA VAL A 27 7.19 32.23 24.09
C VAL A 27 8.37 33.21 23.89
N ALA A 28 8.39 34.36 24.58
CA ALA A 28 9.35 35.44 24.34
C ALA A 28 10.82 35.11 24.63
N ALA A 29 11.14 34.03 25.35
CA ALA A 29 12.51 33.72 25.80
C ALA A 29 13.18 32.55 25.08
N ALA A 30 12.45 31.72 24.32
CA ALA A 30 13.03 30.58 23.62
C ALA A 30 13.36 30.97 22.17
N PRO A 31 14.62 30.85 21.71
CA PRO A 31 14.92 30.97 20.29
C PRO A 31 14.07 29.93 19.53
N PRO A 32 13.52 30.29 18.36
CA PRO A 32 12.67 29.38 17.62
C PRO A 32 13.45 28.10 17.33
N LEU A 33 12.81 26.95 17.52
CA LEU A 33 13.40 25.65 17.24
C LEU A 33 13.64 25.59 15.73
N ARG A 34 14.85 25.97 15.30
CA ARG A 34 15.27 25.88 13.91
C ARG A 34 15.49 24.42 13.62
N LEU A 35 14.47 23.76 13.05
CA LEU A 35 14.65 22.49 12.39
C LEU A 35 15.75 22.71 11.34
N ASP A 36 16.87 22.00 11.47
CA ASP A 36 17.96 21.98 10.48
C ASP A 36 17.47 21.22 9.24
N TYR A 37 16.49 21.81 8.57
CA TYR A 37 15.92 21.31 7.33
C TYR A 37 16.93 21.63 6.23
N ARG A 38 17.78 20.64 5.93
CA ARG A 38 18.73 20.70 4.83
C ARG A 38 18.11 20.03 3.61
N PRO A 39 17.36 20.76 2.76
CA PRO A 39 16.64 20.18 1.63
C PRO A 39 17.58 19.44 0.68
N ASP A 40 18.82 19.91 0.53
CA ASP A 40 19.82 19.26 -0.31
C ASP A 40 20.24 17.89 0.25
N ARG A 41 20.42 17.76 1.57
CA ARG A 41 20.72 16.46 2.20
C ARG A 41 19.57 15.48 2.11
N ILE A 42 18.32 15.97 2.19
CA ILE A 42 17.12 15.14 2.01
C ILE A 42 17.06 14.65 0.56
N ARG A 43 17.25 15.54 -0.42
CA ARG A 43 17.32 15.15 -1.85
C ARG A 43 18.42 14.15 -2.11
N ASP A 44 19.64 14.40 -1.64
CA ASP A 44 20.78 13.48 -1.80
C ASP A 44 20.51 12.10 -1.17
N THR A 45 19.73 12.06 -0.09
CA THR A 45 19.35 10.80 0.58
C THR A 45 18.27 10.09 -0.22
N VAL A 46 17.26 10.81 -0.70
CA VAL A 46 16.20 10.26 -1.56
C VAL A 46 16.80 9.70 -2.85
N ASP A 47 17.71 10.43 -3.50
CA ASP A 47 18.35 9.98 -4.73
C ASP A 47 19.23 8.75 -4.51
N ARG A 48 19.96 8.69 -3.38
CA ARG A 48 20.72 7.49 -2.99
C ARG A 48 19.83 6.29 -2.72
N VAL A 49 18.74 6.46 -1.98
CA VAL A 49 17.76 5.39 -1.71
C VAL A 49 17.13 4.92 -3.01
N ARG A 50 16.78 5.83 -3.90
CA ARG A 50 16.22 5.51 -5.22
C ARG A 50 17.19 4.69 -6.06
N GLY A 51 18.47 5.08 -6.10
CA GLY A 51 19.52 4.32 -6.79
C GLY A 51 19.65 2.91 -6.21
N ALA A 52 19.76 2.79 -4.89
CA ALA A 52 19.87 1.48 -4.22
C ALA A 52 18.66 0.57 -4.46
N LEU A 53 17.44 1.14 -4.45
CA LEU A 53 16.21 0.39 -4.76
C LEU A 53 16.19 -0.08 -6.22
N SER A 54 16.63 0.77 -7.16
CA SER A 54 16.76 0.42 -8.58
C SER A 54 17.76 -0.72 -8.76
N ASP A 55 18.95 -0.60 -8.16
CA ASP A 55 20.00 -1.62 -8.26
C ASP A 55 19.54 -2.97 -7.68
N ALA A 56 18.83 -2.94 -6.55
CA ALA A 56 18.25 -4.13 -5.95
C ALA A 56 17.16 -4.76 -6.83
N ALA A 57 16.29 -3.95 -7.43
CA ALA A 57 15.27 -4.42 -8.36
C ALA A 57 15.91 -5.05 -9.61
N ASP A 58 16.94 -4.42 -10.18
CA ASP A 58 17.67 -4.92 -11.35
C ASP A 58 18.46 -6.20 -11.04
N ALA A 59 18.96 -6.34 -9.80
CA ALA A 59 19.59 -7.58 -9.36
C ALA A 59 18.58 -8.74 -9.30
N VAL A 60 17.40 -8.51 -8.72
CA VAL A 60 16.34 -9.52 -8.65
C VAL A 60 15.80 -9.85 -10.05
N ALA A 61 15.56 -8.84 -10.88
CA ALA A 61 14.99 -9.02 -12.22
C ALA A 61 15.92 -9.80 -13.17
N ARG A 62 17.24 -9.76 -12.96
CA ARG A 62 18.21 -10.51 -13.78
C ARG A 62 18.10 -12.03 -13.60
N ASP A 63 17.78 -12.48 -12.39
CA ASP A 63 17.72 -13.90 -12.05
C ASP A 63 16.28 -14.44 -12.00
N TRP A 64 15.29 -13.55 -12.04
CA TRP A 64 13.89 -13.88 -11.85
C TRP A 64 13.11 -13.83 -13.17
N TYR A 65 12.78 -15.00 -13.73
CA TYR A 65 11.93 -15.11 -14.91
C TYR A 65 10.46 -15.32 -14.52
N VAL A 66 9.60 -14.36 -14.84
CA VAL A 66 8.13 -14.48 -14.73
C VAL A 66 7.52 -14.62 -16.12
N PRO A 67 6.69 -15.65 -16.37
CA PRO A 67 5.95 -15.72 -17.63
C PRO A 67 4.97 -14.55 -17.76
N ALA A 68 4.87 -13.94 -18.94
CA ALA A 68 3.97 -12.80 -19.20
C ALA A 68 2.49 -13.07 -18.85
N SER A 69 2.06 -14.34 -18.87
CA SER A 69 0.71 -14.73 -18.45
C SER A 69 0.43 -14.49 -16.96
N TYR A 70 1.47 -14.50 -16.12
CA TYR A 70 1.37 -14.26 -14.67
C TYR A 70 1.30 -12.77 -14.38
N GLU A 71 2.06 -11.95 -15.12
CA GLU A 71 1.89 -10.49 -15.09
C GLU A 71 0.50 -10.08 -15.59
N THR A 72 0.03 -10.70 -16.68
CA THR A 72 -1.34 -10.48 -17.19
C THR A 72 -2.39 -10.85 -16.14
N LEU A 73 -2.19 -11.94 -15.42
CA LEU A 73 -3.05 -12.35 -14.31
C LEU A 73 -3.05 -11.31 -13.17
N ALA A 74 -1.89 -10.81 -12.77
CA ALA A 74 -1.77 -9.74 -11.77
C ALA A 74 -2.50 -8.47 -12.21
N GLY A 75 -2.35 -8.07 -13.48
CA GLY A 75 -3.08 -6.96 -14.07
C GLY A 75 -4.60 -7.15 -14.03
N LEU A 76 -5.09 -8.37 -14.33
CA LEU A 76 -6.51 -8.70 -14.22
C LEU A 76 -7.01 -8.57 -12.77
N VAL A 77 -6.25 -9.07 -11.80
CA VAL A 77 -6.62 -9.00 -10.38
C VAL A 77 -6.71 -7.54 -9.89
N ARG A 78 -5.73 -6.69 -10.24
CA ARG A 78 -5.76 -5.25 -9.90
C ARG A 78 -6.95 -4.53 -10.53
N LYS A 79 -7.34 -4.91 -11.74
CA LYS A 79 -8.55 -4.39 -12.38
C LYS A 79 -9.81 -4.76 -11.58
N LEU A 80 -9.94 -6.03 -11.19
CA LEU A 80 -11.08 -6.52 -10.40
C LEU A 80 -11.13 -5.91 -8.98
N GLU A 81 -9.97 -5.66 -8.39
CA GLU A 81 -9.83 -4.91 -7.15
C GLU A 81 -10.35 -3.48 -7.29
N GLU A 82 -9.92 -2.77 -8.33
CA GLU A 82 -10.35 -1.39 -8.60
C GLU A 82 -11.85 -1.29 -8.87
N GLU A 83 -12.43 -2.26 -9.59
CA GLU A 83 -13.87 -2.38 -9.80
C GLU A 83 -14.61 -2.51 -8.46
N LYS A 84 -14.13 -3.37 -7.56
CA LYS A 84 -14.72 -3.56 -6.22
C LYS A 84 -14.56 -2.33 -5.35
N ARG A 85 -13.38 -1.71 -5.36
CA ARG A 85 -13.09 -0.46 -4.64
C ARG A 85 -14.04 0.64 -5.11
N SER A 86 -14.21 0.80 -6.42
CA SER A 86 -15.14 1.78 -7.03
C SER A 86 -16.59 1.51 -6.63
N ALA A 87 -16.99 0.25 -6.55
CA ALA A 87 -18.31 -0.16 -6.08
C ALA A 87 -18.49 -0.10 -4.56
N ARG A 88 -17.44 0.27 -3.80
CA ARG A 88 -17.40 0.23 -2.32
C ARG A 88 -17.74 -1.14 -1.74
N GLU A 89 -17.36 -2.20 -2.45
CA GLU A 89 -17.52 -3.57 -2.00
C GLU A 89 -16.32 -4.04 -1.18
N ILE A 90 -16.53 -5.09 -0.39
CA ILE A 90 -15.46 -5.80 0.29
C ILE A 90 -14.51 -6.38 -0.78
N PRO A 91 -13.18 -6.24 -0.62
CA PRO A 91 -12.17 -6.69 -1.60
C PRO A 91 -11.96 -8.21 -1.55
N VAL A 92 -13.05 -8.98 -1.55
CA VAL A 92 -13.01 -10.45 -1.57
C VAL A 92 -13.53 -10.94 -2.90
N LEU A 93 -12.75 -11.81 -3.55
CA LEU A 93 -13.04 -12.39 -4.86
C LEU A 93 -13.07 -13.92 -4.75
N SER A 94 -14.09 -14.58 -5.28
CA SER A 94 -14.07 -16.05 -5.33
C SER A 94 -13.11 -16.55 -6.42
N ARG A 95 -12.49 -17.72 -6.19
CA ARG A 95 -11.59 -18.32 -7.19
C ARG A 95 -12.34 -18.64 -8.48
N GLU A 96 -13.58 -19.09 -8.36
CA GLU A 96 -14.45 -19.36 -9.51
C GLU A 96 -14.76 -18.08 -10.30
N ARG A 97 -14.99 -16.94 -9.65
CA ARG A 97 -15.18 -15.66 -10.34
C ARG A 97 -13.92 -15.25 -11.08
N LEU A 98 -12.75 -15.31 -10.43
CA LEU A 98 -11.47 -15.03 -11.09
C LEU A 98 -11.26 -15.95 -12.29
N ARG A 99 -11.55 -17.25 -12.14
CA ARG A 99 -11.41 -18.24 -13.20
C ARG A 99 -12.23 -17.87 -14.43
N ARG A 100 -13.48 -17.41 -14.25
CA ARG A 100 -14.35 -16.98 -15.37
C ARG A 100 -13.85 -15.74 -16.10
N GLU A 101 -13.06 -14.90 -15.45
CA GLU A 101 -12.48 -13.70 -16.05
C GLU A 101 -11.17 -13.99 -16.81
N LEU A 102 -10.56 -15.16 -16.64
CA LEU A 102 -9.30 -15.51 -17.33
C LEU A 102 -9.41 -15.43 -18.86
N PRO A 103 -10.47 -15.94 -19.52
CA PRO A 103 -10.60 -15.85 -20.98
C PRO A 103 -10.69 -14.40 -21.48
N SER A 104 -11.32 -13.49 -20.73
CA SER A 104 -11.44 -12.08 -21.13
C SER A 104 -10.08 -11.36 -21.13
N ALA A 105 -9.12 -11.88 -20.37
CA ALA A 105 -7.72 -11.45 -20.35
C ALA A 105 -6.80 -12.25 -21.29
N GLY A 106 -7.33 -13.15 -22.13
CA GLY A 106 -6.54 -13.99 -23.03
C GLY A 106 -5.79 -15.13 -22.34
N LEU A 107 -6.22 -15.53 -21.13
CA LEU A 107 -5.60 -16.58 -20.32
C LEU A 107 -6.34 -17.92 -20.43
N ASP A 108 -6.81 -18.28 -21.63
CA ASP A 108 -7.59 -19.51 -21.90
C ASP A 108 -6.92 -20.80 -21.39
N ARG A 109 -5.59 -20.88 -21.53
CA ARG A 109 -4.84 -22.05 -21.07
C ARG A 109 -4.93 -22.22 -19.55
N MET A 110 -4.88 -21.11 -18.81
CA MET A 110 -5.01 -21.11 -17.36
C MET A 110 -6.46 -21.39 -16.93
N TYR A 111 -7.45 -20.95 -17.72
CA TYR A 111 -8.85 -21.33 -17.49
C TYR A 111 -9.08 -22.85 -17.59
N ARG A 112 -8.47 -23.49 -18.59
CA ARG A 112 -8.65 -24.92 -18.88
C ARG A 112 -7.82 -25.83 -17.98
N ASP A 113 -6.64 -25.40 -17.57
CA ASP A 113 -5.71 -26.18 -16.74
C ASP A 113 -5.80 -25.77 -15.26
N PRO A 114 -6.41 -26.62 -14.39
CA PRO A 114 -6.56 -26.30 -12.96
C PRO A 114 -5.22 -26.19 -12.22
N GLN A 115 -4.18 -26.91 -12.64
CA GLN A 115 -2.88 -26.83 -12.00
C GLN A 115 -2.18 -25.52 -12.34
N LEU A 116 -2.29 -25.09 -13.60
CA LEU A 116 -1.76 -23.80 -14.02
C LEU A 116 -2.49 -22.64 -13.32
N PHE A 117 -3.81 -22.73 -13.17
CA PHE A 117 -4.57 -21.75 -12.40
C PHE A 117 -4.12 -21.69 -10.94
N ARG A 118 -3.97 -22.85 -10.29
CA ARG A 118 -3.47 -22.92 -8.91
C ARG A 118 -2.10 -22.26 -8.75
N ARG A 119 -1.15 -22.54 -9.66
CA ARG A 119 0.17 -21.89 -9.65
C ARG A 119 0.09 -20.38 -9.87
N GLY A 120 -0.86 -19.92 -10.69
CA GLY A 120 -1.16 -18.50 -10.85
C GLY A 120 -1.60 -17.85 -9.53
N ILE A 121 -2.46 -18.51 -8.75
CA ILE A 121 -2.84 -18.03 -7.42
C ILE A 121 -1.65 -18.02 -6.46
N GLU A 122 -0.86 -19.10 -6.43
CA GLU A 122 0.34 -19.19 -5.59
C GLU A 122 1.35 -18.08 -5.92
N TYR A 123 1.48 -17.71 -7.20
CA TYR A 123 2.27 -16.56 -7.61
C TYR A 123 1.70 -15.23 -7.09
N LEU A 124 0.40 -14.99 -7.27
CA LEU A 124 -0.25 -13.76 -6.79
C LEU A 124 -0.10 -13.59 -5.29
N GLU A 125 -0.16 -14.69 -4.54
CA GLU A 125 0.08 -14.72 -3.10
C GLU A 125 1.55 -14.43 -2.77
N ALA A 126 2.50 -15.02 -3.51
CA ALA A 126 3.92 -14.80 -3.31
C ALA A 126 4.35 -13.34 -3.58
N VAL A 127 3.72 -12.66 -4.53
CA VAL A 127 3.97 -11.23 -4.80
C VAL A 127 3.15 -10.29 -3.91
N GLY A 128 2.23 -10.84 -3.11
CA GLY A 128 1.40 -10.09 -2.17
C GLY A 128 0.21 -9.35 -2.79
N ASP A 129 -0.11 -9.60 -4.06
CA ASP A 129 -1.29 -9.00 -4.72
C ASP A 129 -2.60 -9.56 -4.14
N VAL A 130 -2.58 -10.82 -3.65
CA VAL A 130 -3.72 -11.46 -2.98
C VAL A 130 -3.29 -12.20 -1.73
N MET A 131 -4.23 -12.45 -0.82
CA MET A 131 -4.10 -13.44 0.24
C MET A 131 -5.13 -14.54 0.03
N ALA A 132 -4.70 -15.79 -0.02
CA ALA A 132 -5.56 -16.95 -0.23
C ALA A 132 -5.58 -17.84 1.02
N ASP A 133 -6.76 -18.18 1.53
CA ASP A 133 -6.88 -19.27 2.50
C ASP A 133 -7.17 -20.56 1.73
N HIS A 134 -6.39 -21.63 1.96
CA HIS A 134 -6.59 -22.93 1.32
C HIS A 134 -7.90 -23.61 1.73
N ARG A 135 -8.51 -23.18 2.84
CA ARG A 135 -9.79 -23.69 3.37
C ARG A 135 -11.00 -22.96 2.79
N LEU A 136 -10.79 -21.79 2.19
CA LEU A 136 -11.85 -20.95 1.64
C LEU A 136 -11.69 -20.81 0.13
N ASP A 137 -12.80 -20.80 -0.60
CA ASP A 137 -12.79 -20.59 -2.06
C ASP A 137 -12.72 -19.09 -2.43
N CYS A 138 -12.05 -18.30 -1.60
CA CYS A 138 -11.96 -16.85 -1.77
C CYS A 138 -10.52 -16.35 -1.66
N LEU A 139 -10.31 -15.18 -2.26
CA LEU A 139 -9.08 -14.43 -2.35
C LEU A 139 -9.37 -13.04 -1.78
N LEU A 140 -8.59 -12.61 -0.80
CA LEU A 140 -8.58 -11.22 -0.36
C LEU A 140 -7.67 -10.44 -1.32
N LEU A 141 -8.21 -9.43 -1.97
CA LEU A 141 -7.50 -8.52 -2.88
C LEU A 141 -6.88 -7.38 -2.06
N ASP A 142 -5.69 -6.93 -2.46
CA ASP A 142 -4.94 -5.87 -1.77
C ASP A 142 -4.92 -6.06 -0.24
N PRO A 143 -4.39 -7.21 0.24
CA PRO A 143 -4.43 -7.54 1.64
C PRO A 143 -3.72 -6.49 2.49
N VAL A 144 -2.64 -5.89 1.99
CA VAL A 144 -1.87 -4.87 2.70
C VAL A 144 -2.71 -3.63 2.98
N ALA A 145 -3.33 -3.03 1.96
CA ALA A 145 -4.14 -1.84 2.20
C ALA A 145 -5.40 -2.15 2.99
N TRP A 146 -5.99 -3.35 2.80
CA TRP A 146 -7.16 -3.77 3.58
C TRP A 146 -6.82 -3.91 5.07
N PHE A 147 -5.74 -4.60 5.42
CA PHE A 147 -5.28 -4.70 6.81
C PHE A 147 -4.87 -3.34 7.38
N ALA A 148 -4.18 -2.49 6.60
CA ALA A 148 -3.81 -1.15 7.04
C ALA A 148 -5.03 -0.29 7.35
N SER A 149 -6.06 -0.36 6.50
CA SER A 149 -7.33 0.36 6.69
C SER A 149 -8.09 -0.17 7.91
N PHE A 150 -8.12 -1.49 8.09
CA PHE A 150 -8.73 -2.13 9.25
C PHE A 150 -8.01 -1.76 10.54
N LEU A 151 -6.68 -1.87 10.60
CA LEU A 151 -5.89 -1.48 11.78
C LEU A 151 -5.99 0.01 12.09
N ALA A 152 -6.01 0.87 11.07
CA ALA A 152 -6.21 2.31 11.26
C ALA A 152 -7.58 2.63 11.88
N HIS A 153 -8.62 1.84 11.57
CA HIS A 153 -9.90 1.95 12.24
C HIS A 153 -9.81 1.57 13.73
N PHE A 154 -9.17 0.44 14.06
CA PHE A 154 -8.97 0.00 15.45
C PHE A 154 -8.13 0.96 16.30
N ILE A 155 -7.08 1.56 15.73
CA ILE A 155 -6.18 2.45 16.47
C ILE A 155 -6.82 3.82 16.72
N ARG A 156 -7.75 4.25 15.85
CA ARG A 156 -8.43 5.54 15.97
C ARG A 156 -9.66 5.49 16.89
N ASP A 157 -10.20 4.31 17.15
CA ASP A 157 -11.18 4.12 18.21
C ASP A 157 -10.44 4.09 19.56
N GLU A 158 -10.47 5.22 20.28
CA GLU A 158 -9.92 5.35 21.64
C GLU A 158 -10.66 4.47 22.68
N ASP A 159 -11.75 3.81 22.29
CA ASP A 159 -12.46 2.83 23.11
C ASP A 159 -11.89 1.42 22.91
N ILE A 160 -10.93 1.09 23.77
CA ILE A 160 -10.32 -0.21 24.06
C ILE A 160 -11.18 -1.42 23.59
N VAL A 161 -10.92 -1.94 22.39
CA VAL A 161 -11.39 -3.28 21.98
C VAL A 161 -10.39 -4.32 22.48
N THR A 162 -10.62 -4.86 23.68
CA THR A 162 -9.77 -5.90 24.30
C THR A 162 -10.05 -7.33 23.83
N SER A 163 -11.01 -7.55 22.93
CA SER A 163 -11.17 -8.87 22.30
C SER A 163 -11.94 -8.81 20.98
N VAL A 164 -11.41 -9.49 19.97
CA VAL A 164 -12.19 -9.90 18.80
C VAL A 164 -12.88 -11.21 19.18
N GLN A 165 -14.14 -11.14 19.63
CA GLN A 165 -14.97 -12.34 19.76
C GLN A 165 -15.52 -12.69 18.37
N LEU A 166 -14.92 -13.69 17.72
CA LEU A 166 -15.55 -14.37 16.60
C LEU A 166 -16.77 -15.12 17.15
N ASP A 167 -17.98 -14.71 16.76
CA ASP A 167 -19.22 -15.36 17.17
C ASP A 167 -19.20 -16.83 16.69
N ALA A 168 -19.12 -17.75 17.64
CA ALA A 168 -19.02 -19.20 17.40
C ALA A 168 -20.27 -19.75 16.66
N ARG A 169 -21.35 -18.98 16.56
CA ARG A 169 -22.55 -19.35 15.79
C ARG A 169 -22.30 -19.40 14.28
N CYS A 170 -21.25 -18.74 13.79
CA CYS A 170 -20.88 -18.71 12.37
C CYS A 170 -19.84 -19.78 11.99
N VAL A 171 -19.23 -20.46 12.97
CA VAL A 171 -18.28 -21.57 12.72
C VAL A 171 -19.00 -22.90 12.88
N ARG A 172 -19.75 -23.30 11.84
CA ARG A 172 -20.15 -24.71 11.71
C ARG A 172 -18.92 -25.50 11.27
N ARG A 173 -18.37 -26.30 12.19
CA ARG A 173 -17.40 -27.35 11.86
C ARG A 173 -18.07 -28.36 10.92
N GLY A 174 -17.59 -28.45 9.70
CA GLY A 174 -17.62 -29.66 8.88
C GLY A 174 -16.35 -30.45 9.11
#